data_AF-A0A838FRS6-F1
#
_entry.id   AF-A0A838FRS6-F1
#
_cell.length_a   1.000
_cell.length_b   1.000
_cell.length_c   1.000
_cell.angle_alpha   90.00
_cell.angle_beta   90.00
_cell.angle_gamma   90.00
#
_symmetry.space_group_name_H-M   'P 1'
#
loop_
_entity.id
_entity.type
_entity.pdbx_description
1 polymer ?
#
loop_
_entity_poly.entity_id
_entity_poly.type
_entity_poly.pdbx_seq_one_letter_code
_entity_poly.pdbx_strand_id
1 'polypeptide(L)'
;MRRRGKRSYERVQRGLAWGGLLLMAACFVWWQSLPPWEQSARDSRGLRPEDNRVVCVVIDAGHGGQDSGAIRDGVQEKDLTLDVARRVQKLAVAQGFVTVLTRTGDETVSLANRAALANREESCVFVSIHFDKGARATATGVQTFYAIRQVPRERVVSSWLPFLQQVSLEPTNDESRSLAAFVQEAMVARTQAFDRGTRAEQF
;
A
#
# COMPACT_ATOMS: atom_id res chain seq x y z
N MET A 1 -48.15 10.56 -49.40
CA MET A 1 -47.33 11.72 -48.95
C MET A 1 -46.52 11.36 -47.70
N ARG A 2 -45.27 10.88 -47.78
CA ARG A 2 -44.43 10.62 -46.57
C ARG A 2 -42.91 10.51 -46.81
N ARG A 3 -42.37 11.01 -47.95
CA ARG A 3 -40.94 10.89 -48.31
C ARG A 3 -40.11 12.19 -48.15
N ARG A 4 -40.73 13.36 -48.01
CA ARG A 4 -40.02 14.66 -48.00
C ARG A 4 -39.42 15.04 -46.64
N GLY A 5 -40.01 14.58 -45.53
CA GLY A 5 -39.53 14.86 -44.16
C GLY A 5 -38.27 14.10 -43.73
N LYS A 6 -38.09 12.85 -44.18
CA LYS A 6 -36.93 12.01 -43.79
C LYS A 6 -35.59 12.58 -44.28
N ARG A 7 -35.53 13.10 -45.51
CA ARG A 7 -34.31 13.71 -46.09
C ARG A 7 -33.85 15.02 -45.44
N SER A 8 -34.75 15.71 -44.73
CA SER A 8 -34.42 16.94 -44.00
C SER A 8 -33.85 16.59 -42.63
N TYR A 9 -34.47 15.62 -41.94
CA TYR A 9 -34.01 15.11 -40.66
C TYR A 9 -32.61 14.48 -40.72
N GLU A 10 -32.34 13.66 -41.75
CA GLU A 10 -31.02 13.04 -41.97
C GLU A 10 -29.91 14.08 -42.24
N ARG A 11 -30.24 15.22 -42.86
CA ARG A 11 -29.27 16.30 -43.10
C ARG A 11 -28.93 17.05 -41.81
N VAL A 12 -29.94 17.31 -40.98
CA VAL A 12 -29.74 17.95 -39.67
C VAL A 12 -28.95 17.04 -38.72
N GLN A 13 -29.25 15.74 -38.67
CA GLN A 13 -28.49 14.79 -37.85
C GLN A 13 -27.04 14.63 -38.30
N ARG A 14 -26.77 14.60 -39.61
CA ARG A 14 -25.39 14.59 -40.12
C ARG A 14 -24.67 15.89 -39.78
N GLY A 15 -25.34 17.04 -39.90
CA GLY A 15 -24.76 18.33 -39.51
C GLY A 15 -24.38 18.38 -38.03
N LEU A 16 -25.25 17.88 -37.14
CA LEU A 16 -24.98 17.81 -35.71
C LEU A 16 -23.83 16.84 -35.38
N ALA A 17 -23.76 15.69 -36.06
CA ALA A 17 -22.68 14.72 -35.87
C ALA A 17 -21.31 15.29 -36.28
N TRP A 18 -21.23 15.97 -37.43
CA TRP A 18 -20.00 16.64 -37.87
C TRP A 18 -19.62 17.83 -36.97
N GLY A 19 -20.61 18.58 -36.46
CA GLY A 19 -20.39 19.63 -35.48
C GLY A 19 -19.80 19.10 -34.17
N GLY A 20 -20.30 17.96 -33.67
CA GLY A 20 -19.75 17.29 -32.49
C GLY A 20 -18.33 16.78 -32.70
N LEU A 21 -18.04 16.18 -33.86
CA LEU A 21 -16.71 15.68 -34.20
C LEU A 21 -15.67 16.82 -34.26
N LEU A 22 -16.04 17.95 -34.86
CA LEU A 22 -15.19 19.14 -34.94
C LEU A 22 -14.93 19.74 -33.56
N LEU A 23 -15.95 19.77 -32.69
CA LEU A 23 -15.78 20.24 -31.31
C LEU A 23 -14.82 19.35 -30.52
N MET A 24 -14.95 18.02 -30.65
CA MET A 24 -14.03 17.09 -29.99
C MET A 24 -12.59 17.23 -30.49
N ALA A 25 -12.39 17.40 -31.80
CA ALA A 25 -11.06 17.63 -32.38
C ALA A 25 -10.45 18.95 -31.87
N ALA A 26 -11.26 20.02 -31.81
CA ALA A 26 -10.83 21.31 -31.28
C ALA A 26 -10.45 21.23 -29.78
N CYS A 27 -11.25 20.52 -28.97
CA CYS A 27 -10.92 20.28 -27.56
C CYS A 27 -9.62 19.47 -27.40
N PHE A 28 -9.35 18.49 -28.27
CA PHE A 28 -8.13 17.69 -28.23
C PHE A 28 -6.88 18.51 -28.60
N VAL A 29 -6.98 19.36 -29.62
CA VAL A 29 -5.89 20.28 -30.00
C VAL A 29 -5.66 21.32 -28.91
N TRP A 30 -6.72 21.85 -28.31
CA TRP A 30 -6.63 22.77 -27.16
C TRP A 30 -5.93 22.09 -25.99
N TRP A 31 -6.30 20.85 -25.67
CA TRP A 31 -5.67 20.04 -24.62
C TRP A 31 -4.16 19.83 -24.87
N GLN A 32 -3.77 19.53 -26.11
CA GLN A 32 -2.34 19.41 -26.47
C GLN A 32 -1.59 20.75 -26.43
N SER A 33 -2.31 21.87 -26.48
CA SER A 33 -1.73 23.21 -26.49
C SER A 33 -1.68 23.85 -25.09
N LEU A 34 -2.13 23.14 -24.04
CA LEU A 34 -1.97 23.59 -22.67
C LEU A 34 -0.48 23.58 -22.28
N PRO A 35 0.07 24.69 -21.80
CA PRO A 35 1.47 24.76 -21.41
C PRO A 35 1.78 23.81 -20.23
N PRO A 36 2.99 23.23 -20.14
CA PRO A 36 3.33 22.17 -19.18
C PRO A 36 3.23 22.53 -17.69
N TRP A 37 2.94 23.79 -17.34
CA TRP A 37 3.10 24.30 -15.97
C TRP A 37 2.07 23.75 -14.97
N GLU A 38 1.05 23.02 -15.42
CA GLU A 38 0.13 22.28 -14.53
C GLU A 38 0.74 20.98 -13.99
N GLN A 39 1.86 20.50 -14.56
CA GLN A 39 2.64 19.36 -14.03
C GLN A 39 3.68 19.81 -13.00
N SER A 40 4.13 21.07 -13.05
CA SER A 40 5.19 21.60 -12.20
C SER A 40 4.78 21.81 -10.74
N ALA A 41 3.47 21.91 -10.45
CA ALA A 41 2.98 22.05 -9.07
C ALA A 41 3.11 20.76 -8.24
N ARG A 42 3.24 19.58 -8.89
CA ARG A 42 3.49 18.29 -8.22
C ARG A 42 4.95 18.05 -7.87
N ASP A 43 5.87 18.82 -8.45
CA ASP A 43 7.31 18.58 -8.40
C ASP A 43 8.02 19.28 -7.21
N SER A 44 7.26 19.93 -6.34
CA SER A 44 7.78 20.68 -5.19
C SER A 44 8.26 19.82 -4.00
N ARG A 45 8.31 18.48 -4.15
CA ARG A 45 8.81 17.55 -3.12
C ARG A 45 10.09 16.79 -3.48
N GLY A 46 10.81 17.19 -4.54
CA GLY A 46 12.23 16.83 -4.73
C GLY A 46 12.60 15.33 -4.77
N LEU A 47 11.62 14.43 -4.86
CA LEU A 47 11.85 13.00 -5.07
C LEU A 47 11.70 12.73 -6.55
N ARG A 48 12.84 12.52 -7.22
CA ARG A 48 12.84 12.03 -8.61
C ARG A 48 12.18 10.64 -8.62
N PRO A 49 11.41 10.28 -9.67
CA PRO A 49 10.79 8.95 -9.80
C PRO A 49 11.77 7.77 -9.71
N GLU A 50 13.06 8.03 -9.92
CA GLU A 50 14.16 7.05 -9.79
C GLU A 50 14.78 6.93 -8.39
N ASP A 51 14.41 7.77 -7.42
CA ASP A 51 14.86 7.63 -6.03
C ASP A 51 13.90 6.71 -5.26
N ASN A 52 13.95 5.40 -5.56
CA ASN A 52 13.16 4.36 -4.87
C ASN A 52 13.63 4.11 -3.42
N ARG A 53 14.10 5.17 -2.75
CA ARG A 53 14.60 5.09 -1.38
C ARG A 53 13.43 5.09 -0.43
N VAL A 54 13.35 4.05 0.39
CA VAL A 54 12.49 4.02 1.57
C VAL A 54 12.88 5.19 2.48
N VAL A 55 11.99 6.17 2.62
CA VAL A 55 12.26 7.36 3.43
C VAL A 55 11.76 7.15 4.87
N CYS A 56 10.72 6.33 5.03
CA CYS A 56 10.06 6.11 6.32
C CYS A 56 9.90 4.62 6.65
N VAL A 57 10.08 4.27 7.93
CA VAL A 57 9.74 2.94 8.47
C VAL A 57 8.61 3.11 9.50
N VAL A 58 7.43 2.60 9.16
CA VAL A 58 6.33 2.48 10.11
C VAL A 58 6.53 1.17 10.87
N ILE A 59 6.72 1.28 12.18
CA ILE A 59 6.97 0.15 13.07
C ILE A 59 5.71 -0.08 13.90
N ASP A 60 5.08 -1.22 13.68
CA ASP A 60 3.86 -1.61 14.35
C ASP A 60 4.13 -2.56 15.51
N ALA A 61 3.90 -2.08 16.73
CA ALA A 61 3.91 -2.93 17.91
C ALA A 61 2.55 -3.61 18.03
N GLY A 62 2.48 -4.90 17.67
CA GLY A 62 1.25 -5.69 17.70
C GLY A 62 0.51 -5.61 19.04
N HIS A 63 -0.81 -5.77 19.01
CA HIS A 63 -1.71 -5.71 20.18
C HIS A 63 -1.65 -4.36 20.93
N GLY A 64 -2.08 -4.30 22.19
CA GLY A 64 -2.06 -3.12 23.05
C GLY A 64 -3.40 -2.83 23.73
N GLY A 65 -3.34 -2.18 24.90
CA GLY A 65 -4.49 -1.87 25.72
C GLY A 65 -5.24 -3.13 26.15
N GLN A 66 -6.49 -3.25 25.71
CA GLN A 66 -7.36 -4.38 26.03
C GLN A 66 -6.94 -5.69 25.35
N ASP A 67 -6.20 -5.61 24.26
CA ASP A 67 -5.68 -6.78 23.56
C ASP A 67 -4.27 -7.10 24.07
N SER A 68 -4.14 -8.17 24.84
CA SER A 68 -2.85 -8.62 25.38
C SER A 68 -1.99 -9.36 24.36
N GLY A 69 -2.58 -9.83 23.26
CA GLY A 69 -2.03 -10.90 22.43
C GLY A 69 -1.85 -12.20 23.23
N ALA A 70 -0.88 -13.01 22.81
CA ALA A 70 -0.50 -14.24 23.50
C ALA A 70 0.00 -13.98 24.93
N ILE A 71 -0.35 -14.88 25.85
CA ILE A 71 0.14 -14.85 27.23
C ILE A 71 0.84 -16.18 27.53
N ARG A 72 2.06 -16.11 28.08
CA ARG A 72 2.82 -17.27 28.57
C ARG A 72 3.61 -16.90 29.81
N ASP A 73 3.47 -17.68 30.87
CA ASP A 73 4.21 -17.53 32.13
C ASP A 73 4.12 -16.09 32.71
N GLY A 74 2.96 -15.44 32.56
CA GLY A 74 2.71 -14.08 33.02
C GLY A 74 3.23 -12.97 32.09
N VAL A 75 3.94 -13.31 31.02
CA VAL A 75 4.42 -12.39 29.99
C VAL A 75 3.36 -12.22 28.90
N GLN A 76 3.06 -10.98 28.56
CA GLN A 76 2.08 -10.63 27.52
C GLN A 76 2.80 -10.20 26.25
N GLU A 77 2.30 -10.67 25.10
CA GLU A 77 2.85 -10.34 23.79
C GLU A 77 2.90 -8.84 23.56
N LYS A 78 1.86 -8.09 23.94
CA LYS A 78 1.83 -6.63 23.78
C LYS A 78 3.00 -5.89 24.45
N ASP A 79 3.54 -6.43 25.54
CA ASP A 79 4.68 -5.81 26.24
C ASP A 79 5.98 -6.10 25.50
N LEU A 80 6.14 -7.33 25.02
CA LEU A 80 7.29 -7.75 24.21
C LEU A 80 7.33 -7.03 22.87
N THR A 81 6.20 -6.90 22.18
CA THR A 81 6.13 -6.21 20.89
C THR A 81 6.48 -4.73 21.03
N LEU A 82 6.06 -4.07 22.12
CA LEU A 82 6.41 -2.67 22.40
C LEU A 82 7.91 -2.50 22.71
N ASP A 83 8.50 -3.39 23.51
CA ASP A 83 9.94 -3.34 23.82
C ASP A 83 10.77 -3.51 22.54
N VAL A 84 10.48 -4.52 21.72
CA VAL A 84 11.20 -4.76 20.46
C VAL A 84 10.99 -3.61 19.48
N ALA A 85 9.77 -3.11 19.32
CA ALA A 85 9.47 -1.98 18.43
C ALA A 85 10.29 -0.73 18.78
N ARG A 86 10.42 -0.39 20.06
CA ARG A 86 11.25 0.73 20.53
C ARG A 86 12.74 0.52 20.23
N ARG A 87 13.25 -0.70 20.38
CA ARG A 87 14.64 -1.03 20.04
C ARG A 87 14.89 -0.92 18.53
N VAL A 88 13.99 -1.44 17.72
CA VAL A 88 14.05 -1.33 16.25
C VAL A 88 14.00 0.14 15.84
N GLN A 89 13.10 0.94 16.43
CA GLN A 89 13.01 2.36 16.17
C GLN A 89 14.33 3.08 16.45
N LYS A 90 14.90 2.85 17.64
CA LYS A 90 16.18 3.46 18.03
C LYS A 90 17.31 3.12 17.05
N LEU A 91 17.38 1.86 16.61
CA LEU A 91 18.39 1.42 15.66
C LEU A 91 18.15 2.01 14.26
N ALA A 92 16.92 2.04 13.77
CA ALA A 92 16.57 2.60 12.47
C ALA A 92 16.84 4.12 12.42
N VAL A 93 16.49 4.87 13.47
CA VAL A 93 16.81 6.30 13.58
C VAL A 93 18.34 6.52 13.57
N ALA A 94 19.10 5.68 14.26
CA ALA A 94 20.57 5.76 14.25
C ALA A 94 21.19 5.47 12.87
N GLN A 95 20.46 4.82 11.96
CA GLN A 95 20.84 4.60 10.56
C GLN A 95 20.31 5.70 9.61
N GLY A 96 19.64 6.73 10.13
CA GLY A 96 19.14 7.87 9.36
C GLY A 96 17.73 7.71 8.79
N PHE A 97 16.98 6.66 9.17
CA PHE A 97 15.59 6.50 8.73
C PHE A 97 14.64 7.39 9.55
N VAL A 98 13.63 7.95 8.89
CA VAL A 98 12.44 8.48 9.57
C VAL A 98 11.63 7.28 10.07
N THR A 99 11.14 7.34 11.31
CA THR A 99 10.36 6.24 11.89
C THR A 99 9.08 6.73 12.53
N VAL A 100 8.03 5.92 12.43
CA VAL A 100 6.74 6.18 13.07
C VAL A 100 6.31 4.90 13.80
N LEU A 101 6.05 4.99 15.10
CA LEU A 101 5.47 3.89 15.87
C LEU A 101 3.93 3.96 15.78
N THR A 102 3.26 2.82 15.61
CA THR A 102 1.79 2.78 15.64
C THR A 102 1.21 3.03 17.04
N ARG A 103 1.99 2.68 18.08
CA ARG A 103 1.73 3.01 19.49
C ARG A 103 3.04 3.24 20.23
N THR A 104 3.02 4.12 21.22
CA THR A 104 4.18 4.46 22.05
C THR A 104 4.05 3.98 23.49
N GLY A 105 2.85 3.55 23.90
CA GLY A 105 2.57 2.94 25.20
C GLY A 105 1.63 1.73 25.09
N ASP A 106 0.93 1.43 26.18
CA ASP A 106 -0.06 0.37 26.27
C ASP A 106 -1.47 0.87 25.88
N GLU A 107 -1.62 1.30 24.63
CA GLU A 107 -2.89 1.76 24.07
C GLU A 107 -3.45 0.80 23.02
N THR A 108 -4.78 0.71 22.95
CA THR A 108 -5.48 0.00 21.88
C THR A 108 -5.43 0.84 20.59
N VAL A 109 -4.86 0.27 19.52
CA VAL A 109 -4.87 0.88 18.18
C VAL A 109 -5.52 -0.09 17.19
N SER A 110 -6.54 0.38 16.47
CA SER A 110 -7.27 -0.43 15.49
C SER A 110 -6.39 -0.78 14.28
N LEU A 111 -6.63 -1.93 13.65
CA LEU A 111 -5.92 -2.35 12.44
C LEU A 111 -6.01 -1.29 11.32
N ALA A 112 -7.18 -0.65 11.17
CA ALA A 112 -7.39 0.43 10.21
C ALA A 112 -6.49 1.65 10.49
N ASN A 113 -6.34 2.04 11.76
CA ASN A 113 -5.46 3.16 12.12
C ASN A 113 -3.98 2.81 11.91
N ARG A 114 -3.57 1.56 12.19
CA ARG A 114 -2.22 1.07 11.90
C ARG A 114 -1.89 1.16 10.41
N ALA A 115 -2.78 0.63 9.55
CA ALA A 115 -2.63 0.70 8.11
C ALA A 115 -2.67 2.15 7.58
N ALA A 116 -3.54 3.00 8.15
CA ALA A 116 -3.64 4.40 7.77
C ALA A 116 -2.35 5.20 7.99
N LEU A 117 -1.51 4.82 8.96
CA LEU A 117 -0.20 5.47 9.17
C LEU A 117 0.74 5.21 8.00
N ALA A 118 0.86 3.96 7.53
CA ALA A 118 1.67 3.63 6.35
C ALA A 118 1.12 4.25 5.07
N ASN A 119 -0.20 4.24 4.90
CA ASN A 119 -0.84 4.75 3.68
C ASN A 119 -0.73 6.27 3.50
N ARG A 120 -0.38 7.02 4.55
CA ARG A 120 -0.12 8.47 4.48
C ARG A 120 1.22 8.81 3.84
N GLU A 121 2.19 7.90 3.91
CA GLU A 121 3.54 8.11 3.42
C GLU A 121 3.72 7.47 2.04
N GLU A 122 4.22 8.21 1.05
CA GLU A 122 4.42 7.70 -0.33
C GLU A 122 5.54 6.65 -0.41
N SER A 123 6.61 6.85 0.35
CA SER A 123 7.77 5.94 0.40
C SER A 123 7.99 5.45 1.82
N CYS A 124 7.28 4.39 2.19
CA CYS A 124 7.46 3.74 3.49
C CYS A 124 7.44 2.22 3.41
N VAL A 125 8.12 1.61 4.37
CA VAL A 125 7.95 0.19 4.71
C VAL A 125 7.16 0.09 6.00
N PHE A 126 6.21 -0.84 6.04
CA PHE A 126 5.48 -1.19 7.25
C PHE A 126 6.00 -2.51 7.82
N VAL A 127 6.46 -2.50 9.07
CA VAL A 127 6.97 -3.68 9.79
C VAL A 127 6.11 -3.90 11.03
N SER A 128 5.34 -4.98 11.06
CA SER A 128 4.59 -5.39 12.26
C SER A 128 5.35 -6.46 13.03
N ILE A 129 5.42 -6.28 14.34
CA ILE A 129 6.16 -7.14 15.27
C ILE A 129 5.15 -7.86 16.15
N HIS A 130 5.24 -9.19 16.16
CA HIS A 130 4.38 -10.10 16.90
C HIS A 130 5.19 -11.25 17.50
N PHE A 131 4.65 -11.86 18.56
CA PHE A 131 5.15 -13.10 19.15
C PHE A 131 4.03 -14.14 19.09
N ASP A 132 4.07 -14.93 18.02
CA ASP A 132 3.01 -15.88 17.68
C ASP A 132 2.76 -16.93 18.79
N LYS A 133 1.51 -17.38 18.90
CA LYS A 133 1.11 -18.51 19.74
C LYS A 133 0.87 -19.73 18.85
N GLY A 134 1.85 -20.63 18.81
CA GLY A 134 1.69 -21.89 18.11
C GLY A 134 0.57 -22.77 18.71
N ALA A 135 -0.06 -23.59 17.86
CA ALA A 135 -1.11 -24.55 18.26
C ALA A 135 -0.62 -25.61 19.25
N ARG A 136 0.70 -25.82 19.37
CA ARG A 136 1.35 -26.70 20.35
C ARG A 136 2.28 -25.88 21.24
N ALA A 137 2.34 -26.22 22.53
CA ALA A 137 3.21 -25.56 23.50
C ALA A 137 4.71 -25.66 23.18
N THR A 138 5.08 -26.64 22.34
CA THR A 138 6.44 -26.92 21.85
C THR A 138 6.78 -26.19 20.55
N ALA A 139 5.87 -25.39 19.99
CA ALA A 139 6.17 -24.62 18.79
C ALA A 139 7.23 -23.56 19.11
N THR A 140 8.32 -23.57 18.34
CA THR A 140 9.45 -22.64 18.47
C THR A 140 9.89 -22.15 17.10
N GLY A 141 10.72 -21.11 17.07
CA GLY A 141 11.33 -20.60 15.83
C GLY A 141 10.78 -19.24 15.42
N VAL A 142 11.30 -18.74 14.30
CA VAL A 142 10.94 -17.44 13.71
C VAL A 142 10.31 -17.64 12.34
N GLN A 143 9.32 -16.83 12.01
CA GLN A 143 8.67 -16.79 10.70
C GLN A 143 8.35 -15.35 10.33
N THR A 144 8.43 -15.01 9.05
CA THR A 144 8.13 -13.67 8.55
C THR A 144 7.01 -13.75 7.53
N PHE A 145 5.96 -12.95 7.73
CA PHE A 145 4.87 -12.90 6.77
C PHE A 145 4.97 -11.68 5.87
N TYR A 146 4.38 -11.78 4.69
CA TYR A 146 4.19 -10.67 3.78
C TYR A 146 2.79 -10.69 3.15
N ALA A 147 2.28 -9.50 2.85
CA ALA A 147 0.98 -9.36 2.20
C ALA A 147 1.02 -9.95 0.78
N ILE A 148 0.09 -10.85 0.45
CA ILE A 148 0.02 -11.47 -0.89
C ILE A 148 -0.19 -10.42 -1.98
N ARG A 149 -0.98 -9.39 -1.69
CA ARG A 149 -1.38 -8.33 -2.61
C ARG A 149 -0.97 -6.97 -2.09
N GLN A 150 -0.53 -6.10 -2.99
CA GLN A 150 -0.49 -4.67 -2.73
C GLN A 150 -1.88 -4.11 -2.98
N VAL A 151 -2.42 -3.36 -2.00
CA VAL A 151 -3.68 -2.65 -2.21
C VAL A 151 -3.37 -1.45 -3.12
N PRO A 152 -3.99 -1.32 -4.30
CA PRO A 152 -3.76 -0.17 -5.16
C PRO A 152 -4.10 1.11 -4.40
N ARG A 153 -3.18 2.09 -4.41
CA ARG A 153 -3.42 3.41 -3.81
C ARG A 153 -4.50 4.18 -4.54
N GLU A 154 -4.62 3.96 -5.85
CA GLU A 154 -5.67 4.57 -6.66
C GLU A 154 -6.95 3.75 -6.54
N ARG A 155 -8.04 4.43 -6.16
CA ARG A 155 -9.37 3.86 -6.20
C ARG A 155 -9.68 3.57 -7.67
N VAL A 156 -9.62 2.31 -8.08
CA VAL A 156 -10.07 1.90 -9.42
C VAL A 156 -11.49 2.40 -9.59
N VAL A 157 -11.68 3.39 -10.45
CA VAL A 157 -13.01 3.85 -10.83
C VAL A 157 -13.61 2.71 -11.63
N SER A 158 -14.51 1.94 -11.02
CA SER A 158 -15.25 0.90 -11.73
C SER A 158 -16.04 1.57 -12.85
N SER A 159 -15.57 1.41 -14.09
CA SER A 159 -16.32 1.85 -15.27
C SER A 159 -17.54 0.96 -15.45
N TRP A 160 -18.69 1.55 -15.75
CA TRP A 160 -19.91 0.82 -16.09
C TRP A 160 -19.84 0.14 -17.47
N LEU A 161 -18.79 0.43 -18.24
CA LEU A 161 -18.52 -0.18 -19.53
C LEU A 161 -17.66 -1.45 -19.34
N PRO A 162 -18.18 -2.66 -19.63
CA PRO A 162 -17.52 -3.93 -19.33
C PRO A 162 -16.18 -4.14 -20.06
N PHE A 163 -15.91 -3.40 -21.15
CA PHE A 163 -14.64 -3.46 -21.87
C PHE A 163 -13.56 -2.51 -21.34
N LEU A 164 -13.93 -1.58 -20.46
CA LEU A 164 -13.00 -0.68 -19.75
C LEU A 164 -12.63 -1.19 -18.36
N GLN A 165 -13.20 -2.32 -17.92
CA GLN A 165 -12.58 -3.12 -16.88
C GLN A 165 -11.28 -3.68 -17.46
N GLN A 166 -10.23 -2.86 -17.46
CA GLN A 166 -8.88 -3.38 -17.54
C GLN A 166 -8.79 -4.47 -16.48
N VAL A 167 -8.53 -5.69 -16.94
CA VAL A 167 -8.10 -6.80 -16.10
C VAL A 167 -6.91 -6.25 -15.32
N SER A 168 -7.15 -5.83 -14.08
CA SER A 168 -6.10 -5.47 -13.16
C SER A 168 -5.34 -6.76 -12.94
N LEU A 169 -4.21 -6.92 -13.62
CA LEU A 169 -3.21 -7.88 -13.21
C LEU A 169 -2.77 -7.39 -11.84
N GLU A 170 -3.39 -7.94 -10.80
CA GLU A 170 -3.10 -7.60 -9.41
C GLU A 170 -1.58 -7.68 -9.22
N PRO A 171 -0.89 -6.56 -8.94
CA PRO A 171 0.56 -6.55 -8.89
C PRO A 171 1.04 -7.52 -7.80
N THR A 172 1.98 -8.39 -8.17
CA THR A 172 2.66 -9.26 -7.21
C THR A 172 3.40 -8.40 -6.19
N ASN A 173 3.30 -8.73 -4.91
CA ASN A 173 3.99 -8.00 -3.86
C ASN A 173 5.43 -8.48 -3.67
N ASP A 174 6.22 -8.41 -4.75
CA ASP A 174 7.59 -8.96 -4.77
C ASP A 174 8.53 -8.20 -3.82
N GLU A 175 8.32 -6.89 -3.63
CA GLU A 175 9.08 -6.09 -2.67
C GLU A 175 8.87 -6.58 -1.23
N SER A 176 7.63 -6.84 -0.82
CA SER A 176 7.36 -7.38 0.53
C SER A 176 7.88 -8.80 0.68
N ARG A 177 7.83 -9.61 -0.38
CA ARG A 177 8.43 -10.96 -0.38
C ARG A 177 9.94 -10.89 -0.18
N SER A 178 10.64 -10.03 -0.94
CA SER A 178 12.09 -9.86 -0.84
C SER A 178 12.51 -9.33 0.54
N LEU A 179 11.78 -8.35 1.07
CA LEU A 179 12.02 -7.84 2.42
C LEU A 179 11.79 -8.93 3.48
N ALA A 180 10.70 -9.70 3.37
CA ALA A 180 10.43 -10.79 4.31
C ALA A 180 11.53 -11.86 4.29
N ALA A 181 12.03 -12.21 3.10
CA ALA A 181 13.14 -13.16 2.97
C ALA A 181 14.42 -12.64 3.65
N PHE A 182 14.77 -11.37 3.41
CA PHE A 182 15.94 -10.75 4.02
C PHE A 182 15.83 -10.69 5.55
N VAL A 183 14.67 -10.28 6.07
CA VAL A 183 14.43 -10.23 7.52
C VAL A 183 14.48 -11.63 8.13
N GLN A 184 13.88 -12.63 7.48
CA GLN A 184 13.90 -14.02 7.94
C GLN A 184 15.32 -14.56 8.05
N GLU A 185 16.12 -14.43 6.98
CA GLU A 185 17.52 -14.88 6.95
C GLU A 185 18.34 -14.18 8.04
N ALA A 186 18.16 -12.86 8.19
CA ALA A 186 18.84 -12.06 9.21
C ALA A 186 18.46 -12.48 10.64
N MET A 187 17.18 -12.83 10.88
CA MET A 187 16.72 -13.32 12.18
C MET A 187 17.33 -14.69 12.49
N VAL A 188 17.28 -15.63 11.55
CA VAL A 188 17.85 -16.98 11.72
C VAL A 188 19.34 -16.89 12.00
N ALA A 189 20.08 -16.12 11.20
CA ALA A 189 21.53 -15.95 11.37
C ALA A 189 21.91 -15.34 12.73
N ARG A 190 21.15 -14.35 13.22
CA ARG A 190 21.48 -13.66 14.49
C ARG A 190 20.99 -14.37 15.74
N THR A 191 19.86 -15.05 15.66
CA THR A 191 19.21 -15.67 16.84
C THR A 191 19.48 -17.16 16.95
N GLN A 192 19.91 -17.81 15.85
CA GLN A 192 20.00 -19.26 15.73
C GLN A 192 18.65 -19.96 16.00
N ALA A 193 17.54 -19.24 15.92
CA ALA A 193 16.21 -19.80 16.10
C ALA A 193 15.86 -20.74 14.93
N PHE A 194 15.02 -21.74 15.22
CA PHE A 194 14.50 -22.65 14.20
C PHE A 194 13.81 -21.86 13.07
N ASP A 195 14.26 -22.07 11.83
CA ASP A 195 13.73 -21.38 10.65
C ASP A 195 12.40 -21.99 10.21
N ARG A 196 11.32 -21.22 10.31
CA ARG A 196 9.99 -21.61 9.82
C ARG A 196 9.64 -20.99 8.47
N GLY A 197 10.57 -20.22 7.89
CA GLY A 197 10.50 -19.61 6.58
C GLY A 197 9.60 -18.38 6.50
N THR A 198 9.41 -17.92 5.26
CA THR A 198 8.50 -16.82 4.92
C THR A 198 7.15 -17.35 4.47
N ARG A 199 6.05 -16.62 4.76
CA ARG A 199 4.70 -16.99 4.31
C ARG A 199 3.94 -15.81 3.71
N ALA A 200 3.26 -16.08 2.60
CA ALA A 200 2.35 -15.12 2.00
C ALA A 200 0.98 -15.25 2.68
N GLU A 201 0.46 -14.16 3.24
CA GLU A 201 -0.85 -14.14 3.91
C GLU A 201 -1.55 -12.80 3.67
N GLN A 202 -2.87 -12.76 3.89
CA GLN A 202 -3.65 -11.52 3.87
C GLN A 202 -4.04 -11.22 5.31
N PHE A 203 -3.59 -10.07 5.81
CA PHE A 203 -3.87 -9.54 7.13
C PHE A 203 -4.96 -8.47 7.09
#